data_AF-A0A955I894-F1
#
_entry.id   AF-A0A955I894-F1
#
_cell.length_a   1.000
_cell.length_b   1.000
_cell.length_c   1.000
_cell.angle_alpha   90.00
_cell.angle_beta   90.00
_cell.angle_gamma   90.00
#
_symmetry.space_group_name_H-M   'P 1'
#
loop_
_entity.id
_entity.type
_entity.pdbx_description
1 polymer ?
#
loop_
_entity_poly.entity_id
_entity_poly.type
_entity_poly.pdbx_seq_one_letter_code
_entity_poly.pdbx_strand_id
1 'polypeptide(L)'
;MLKNIEHFAIHFMVFWLVVSTMPGVTSPNGSAGYFITAAIYGLLVLVLPEILRFFRFPKNVWGKLLIGGGLTFIFLWVISVTMPDIMSFSRGFVGDFDFIWFTTPKLLTLPNALSVIGFVSVFSNICSIILQFLNKGKF
;
A
#
# COMPACT_ATOMS: atom_id res chain seq x y z
N MET A 1 8.91 17.70 -12.78
CA MET A 1 8.61 18.05 -11.38
C MET A 1 7.14 17.78 -11.05
N LEU A 2 6.18 18.39 -11.77
CA LEU A 2 4.73 18.17 -11.55
C LEU A 2 4.30 16.69 -11.58
N LYS A 3 4.74 15.93 -12.59
CA LYS A 3 4.45 14.48 -12.71
C LYS A 3 4.97 13.64 -11.54
N ASN A 4 6.08 14.03 -10.91
CA ASN A 4 6.63 13.32 -9.76
C ASN A 4 5.80 13.63 -8.51
N ILE A 5 5.34 14.88 -8.37
CA ILE A 5 4.46 15.29 -7.25
C ILE A 5 3.11 14.57 -7.34
N GLU A 6 2.52 14.50 -8.52
CA GLU A 6 1.28 13.74 -8.75
C GLU A 6 1.47 12.25 -8.44
N HIS A 7 2.56 11.67 -8.91
CA HIS A 7 2.88 10.27 -8.64
C HIS A 7 3.05 10.01 -7.13
N PHE A 8 3.75 10.90 -6.43
CA PHE A 8 3.86 10.85 -4.97
C PHE A 8 2.50 10.92 -4.28
N ALA A 9 1.69 11.93 -4.64
CA ALA A 9 0.40 12.18 -4.00
C ALA A 9 -0.57 10.99 -4.17
N ILE A 10 -0.62 10.37 -5.35
CA ILE A 10 -1.47 9.20 -5.60
C ILE A 10 -1.06 8.03 -4.71
N HIS A 11 0.23 7.66 -4.70
CA HIS A 11 0.69 6.52 -3.90
C HIS A 11 0.56 6.79 -2.40
N PHE A 12 0.86 8.02 -1.98
CA PHE A 12 0.66 8.46 -0.61
C PHE A 12 -0.80 8.31 -0.18
N MET A 13 -1.74 8.89 -0.93
CA MET A 13 -3.16 8.89 -0.58
C MET A 13 -3.75 7.48 -0.58
N VAL A 14 -3.46 6.69 -1.61
CA VAL A 14 -3.93 5.30 -1.72
C VAL A 14 -3.40 4.48 -0.56
N PHE A 15 -2.10 4.55 -0.31
CA PHE A 15 -1.47 3.76 0.72
C PHE A 15 -1.97 4.17 2.10
N TRP A 16 -2.04 5.47 2.38
CA TRP A 16 -2.56 6.00 3.63
C TRP A 16 -4.00 5.54 3.90
N LEU A 17 -4.88 5.63 2.90
CA LEU A 17 -6.25 5.16 3.00
C LEU A 17 -6.26 3.67 3.36
N VAL A 18 -5.57 2.83 2.59
CA VAL A 18 -5.54 1.38 2.82
C VAL A 18 -5.05 1.03 4.23
N VAL A 19 -3.92 1.58 4.69
CA VAL A 19 -3.40 1.26 6.03
C VAL A 19 -4.26 1.81 7.16
N SER A 20 -5.00 2.90 6.92
CA SER A 20 -5.89 3.50 7.92
C SER A 20 -7.23 2.77 8.07
N THR A 21 -7.71 2.11 7.01
CA THR A 21 -9.02 1.44 7.00
C THR A 21 -8.93 -0.07 7.15
N MET A 22 -7.74 -0.67 6.94
CA MET A 22 -7.58 -2.11 6.91
C MET A 22 -7.63 -2.74 8.31
N PRO A 23 -8.58 -3.64 8.60
CA PRO A 23 -8.58 -4.39 9.85
C PRO A 23 -7.32 -5.24 10.00
N GLY A 24 -6.69 -5.17 11.18
CA GLY A 24 -5.42 -5.85 11.45
C GLY A 24 -4.18 -4.98 11.21
N VAL A 25 -4.34 -3.73 10.76
CA VAL A 25 -3.29 -2.70 10.77
C VAL A 25 -3.57 -1.73 11.91
N THR A 26 -2.61 -1.58 12.84
CA THR A 26 -2.74 -0.67 13.98
C THR A 26 -1.49 0.15 14.19
N SER A 27 -1.66 1.46 14.38
CA SER A 27 -0.59 2.39 14.74
C SER A 27 -0.75 2.81 16.21
N PRO A 28 0.19 2.45 17.10
CA PRO A 28 0.20 2.91 18.49
C PRO A 28 0.20 4.44 18.64
N ASN A 29 0.84 5.13 17.70
CA ASN A 29 0.88 6.59 17.61
C ASN A 29 -0.38 7.19 16.92
N GLY A 30 -1.44 6.41 16.74
CA GLY A 30 -2.67 6.83 16.08
C GLY A 30 -2.45 7.23 14.61
N SER A 31 -3.15 8.28 14.16
CA SER A 31 -3.11 8.73 12.75
C SER A 31 -1.72 9.17 12.28
N ALA A 32 -0.86 9.63 13.20
CA ALA A 32 0.49 10.07 12.88
C ALA A 32 1.36 8.93 12.34
N GLY A 33 1.28 7.73 12.92
CA GLY A 33 2.06 6.58 12.44
C GLY A 33 1.65 6.13 11.03
N TYR A 34 0.35 6.17 10.72
CA TYR A 34 -0.14 5.91 9.36
C TYR A 34 0.37 6.94 8.36
N PHE A 35 0.34 8.22 8.73
CA PHE A 35 0.80 9.32 7.89
C PHE A 35 2.30 9.24 7.60
N ILE A 36 3.13 9.03 8.65
CA ILE A 36 4.59 8.91 8.51
C ILE A 36 4.93 7.73 7.61
N THR A 37 4.30 6.58 7.84
CA THR A 37 4.56 5.38 7.03
C THR A 37 4.18 5.58 5.58
N ALA A 38 3.04 6.22 5.30
CA ALA A 38 2.62 6.55 3.95
C ALA A 38 3.55 7.57 3.27
N ALA A 39 4.07 8.55 4.02
CA ALA A 39 5.03 9.52 3.50
C ALA A 39 6.36 8.86 3.10
N ILE A 40 6.89 7.99 3.96
CA ILE A 40 8.11 7.23 3.65
C ILE A 40 7.88 6.32 2.43
N TYR A 41 6.73 5.65 2.36
CA TYR A 41 6.36 4.84 1.20
C TYR A 41 6.29 5.68 -0.08
N GLY A 42 5.62 6.82 -0.07
CA GLY A 42 5.53 7.72 -1.22
C GLY A 42 6.90 8.19 -1.71
N LEU A 43 7.81 8.51 -0.80
CA LEU A 43 9.20 8.88 -1.13
C LEU A 43 9.96 7.70 -1.73
N LEU A 44 9.80 6.50 -1.15
CA LEU A 44 10.42 5.28 -1.64
C LEU A 44 10.00 4.99 -3.08
N VAL A 45 8.72 5.17 -3.41
CA VAL A 45 8.18 5.02 -4.77
C VAL A 45 8.79 6.02 -5.77
N LEU A 46 9.22 7.21 -5.34
CA LEU A 46 9.91 8.17 -6.22
C LEU A 46 11.35 7.76 -6.53
N VAL A 47 12.05 7.17 -5.55
CA VAL A 47 13.46 6.80 -5.67
C VAL A 47 13.64 5.43 -6.33
N LEU A 48 12.68 4.53 -6.14
CA LEU A 48 12.72 3.16 -6.68
C LEU A 48 12.99 3.07 -8.19
N PRO A 49 12.33 3.85 -9.06
CA PRO A 49 12.58 3.80 -10.49
C PRO A 49 14.05 4.08 -10.86
N GLU A 50 14.75 4.90 -10.09
CA GLU A 50 16.17 5.20 -10.32
C GLU A 50 17.06 4.03 -9.92
N ILE A 51 16.79 3.41 -8.77
CA ILE A 51 17.51 2.22 -8.28
C ILE A 51 17.26 1.01 -9.21
N LEU A 52 15.99 0.79 -9.59
CA LEU A 52 15.56 -0.38 -10.36
C LEU A 52 15.96 -0.30 -11.84
N ARG A 53 16.29 0.89 -12.38
CA ARG A 53 16.84 1.03 -13.74
C ARG A 53 18.12 0.21 -13.94
N PHE A 54 18.88 -0.03 -12.86
CA PHE A 54 20.09 -0.86 -12.90
C PHE A 54 19.79 -2.32 -13.28
N PHE A 55 18.62 -2.86 -12.93
CA PHE A 55 18.29 -4.27 -13.03
C PHE A 55 17.48 -4.66 -14.29
N ARG A 56 17.20 -3.71 -15.22
CA ARG A 56 16.46 -3.94 -16.48
C ARG A 56 15.18 -4.79 -16.32
N PHE A 57 14.26 -4.35 -15.47
CA PHE A 57 13.02 -5.09 -15.21
C PHE A 57 12.01 -5.12 -16.38
N PRO A 58 11.14 -6.14 -16.43
CA PRO A 58 10.09 -6.25 -17.43
C PRO A 58 9.09 -5.09 -17.33
N LYS A 59 8.76 -4.48 -18.48
CA LYS A 59 7.89 -3.30 -18.57
C LYS A 59 6.38 -3.61 -18.51
N ASN A 60 6.01 -4.89 -18.39
CA ASN A 60 4.61 -5.31 -18.34
C ASN A 60 3.95 -4.97 -16.99
N VAL A 61 2.61 -4.93 -16.97
CA VAL A 61 1.83 -4.59 -15.76
C VAL A 61 2.10 -5.58 -14.62
N TRP A 62 2.18 -6.88 -14.96
CA TRP A 62 2.47 -7.94 -13.99
C TRP A 62 3.86 -7.82 -13.36
N GLY A 63 4.87 -7.44 -14.13
CA GLY A 63 6.22 -7.18 -13.62
C GLY A 63 6.23 -5.99 -12.65
N LYS A 64 5.55 -4.90 -13.00
CA LYS A 64 5.39 -3.75 -12.10
C LYS A 64 4.68 -4.12 -10.80
N LEU A 65 3.65 -4.96 -10.87
CA LEU A 65 2.92 -5.43 -9.70
C LEU A 65 3.77 -6.34 -8.81
N LEU A 66 4.52 -7.29 -9.39
CA LEU A 66 5.41 -8.17 -8.63
C LEU A 66 6.52 -7.38 -7.93
N ILE A 67 7.15 -6.44 -8.63
CA ILE A 67 8.24 -5.64 -8.09
C ILE A 67 7.71 -4.64 -7.06
N GLY A 68 6.68 -3.86 -7.43
CA GLY A 68 6.06 -2.87 -6.54
C GLY A 68 5.46 -3.52 -5.30
N GLY A 69 4.69 -4.59 -5.48
CA GLY A 69 4.12 -5.38 -4.39
C GLY A 69 5.20 -6.01 -3.51
N GLY A 70 6.22 -6.63 -4.09
CA GLY A 70 7.34 -7.21 -3.35
C GLY A 70 8.13 -6.18 -2.53
N LEU A 71 8.42 -5.02 -3.11
CA LEU A 71 9.10 -3.93 -2.39
C LEU A 71 8.23 -3.33 -1.29
N THR A 72 6.93 -3.16 -1.54
CA THR A 72 5.98 -2.69 -0.53
C THR A 72 5.85 -3.70 0.60
N PHE A 73 5.87 -5.00 0.28
CA PHE A 73 5.88 -6.08 1.27
C PHE A 73 7.13 -6.01 2.14
N ILE A 74 8.32 -5.93 1.53
CA ILE A 74 9.59 -5.83 2.26
C ILE A 74 9.58 -4.58 3.14
N PHE A 75 9.16 -3.44 2.62
CA PHE A 75 9.06 -2.19 3.36
C PHE A 75 8.17 -2.31 4.61
N LEU A 76 6.96 -2.85 4.45
CA LEU A 76 6.02 -3.04 5.55
C LEU A 76 6.51 -4.09 6.56
N TRP A 77 7.15 -5.15 6.08
CA TRP A 77 7.75 -6.16 6.94
C TRP A 77 8.89 -5.56 7.79
N VAL A 78 9.76 -4.74 7.18
CA VAL A 78 10.82 -4.03 7.88
C VAL A 78 10.24 -3.10 8.94
N ILE A 79 9.21 -2.30 8.62
CA ILE A 79 8.57 -1.42 9.62
C ILE A 79 7.97 -2.23 10.77
N SER A 80 7.26 -3.31 10.45
CA SER A 80 6.63 -4.18 11.45
C SER A 80 7.65 -4.74 12.46
N VAL A 81 8.87 -5.05 12.00
CA VAL A 81 9.93 -5.63 12.83
C VAL A 81 10.75 -4.55 13.55
N THR A 82 11.10 -3.46 12.86
CA THR A 82 12.06 -2.46 13.36
C THR A 82 11.41 -1.29 14.08
N MET A 83 10.14 -0.99 13.76
CA MET A 83 9.40 0.16 14.26
C MET A 83 7.95 -0.22 14.61
N PRO A 84 7.74 -1.22 15.50
CA PRO A 84 6.39 -1.69 15.86
C PRO A 84 5.54 -0.58 16.49
N ASP A 85 6.17 0.42 17.12
CA ASP A 85 5.51 1.58 17.73
C ASP A 85 4.90 2.54 16.68
N ILE A 86 5.35 2.46 15.43
CA ILE A 86 4.82 3.27 14.32
C ILE A 86 3.66 2.53 13.63
N MET A 87 3.87 1.25 13.32
CA MET A 87 2.88 0.44 12.64
C MET A 87 3.08 -1.02 12.98
N SER A 88 2.00 -1.63 13.46
CA SER A 88 1.94 -3.03 13.85
C SER A 88 0.88 -3.75 13.02
N PHE A 89 1.12 -5.03 12.75
CA PHE A 89 0.25 -5.87 11.95
C PHE A 89 -0.16 -7.09 12.77
N SER A 90 -1.43 -7.44 12.71
CA SER A 90 -2.01 -8.59 13.42
C SER A 90 -2.97 -9.35 12.51
N ARG A 91 -3.82 -10.23 13.06
CA ARG A 91 -4.85 -10.88 12.24
C ARG A 91 -5.85 -9.84 11.75
N GLY A 92 -6.31 -10.00 10.52
CA GLY A 92 -7.25 -9.09 9.89
C GLY A 92 -8.36 -9.83 9.16
N PHE A 93 -9.20 -9.07 8.49
CA PHE A 93 -10.16 -9.59 7.53
C PHE A 93 -10.44 -8.54 6.46
N VAL A 94 -10.93 -9.00 5.31
CA VAL A 94 -11.39 -8.18 4.19
C VAL A 94 -12.90 -8.38 4.06
N GLY A 95 -13.65 -7.31 3.88
CA GLY A 95 -15.12 -7.30 3.93
C GLY A 95 -15.63 -6.77 5.27
N ASP A 96 -16.90 -7.04 5.59
CA ASP A 96 -17.58 -6.45 6.75
C ASP A 96 -17.78 -4.93 6.63
N PHE A 97 -17.96 -4.43 5.40
CA PHE A 97 -18.31 -3.04 5.19
C PHE A 97 -19.80 -2.84 5.45
N ASP A 98 -20.11 -1.95 6.37
CA ASP A 98 -21.46 -1.41 6.55
C ASP A 98 -21.75 -0.39 5.45
N PHE A 99 -22.57 -0.79 4.48
CA PHE A 99 -23.28 0.16 3.65
C PHE A 99 -24.62 0.45 4.31
N ILE A 100 -25.12 1.69 4.16
CA ILE A 100 -26.38 2.20 4.77
C ILE A 100 -27.55 1.22 4.61
N TRP A 101 -27.57 0.41 3.55
CA TRP A 101 -28.65 -0.52 3.21
C TRP A 101 -28.30 -2.01 3.37
N PHE A 102 -27.03 -2.37 3.55
CA PHE A 102 -26.60 -3.76 3.75
C PHE A 102 -25.16 -3.85 4.27
N THR A 103 -24.89 -4.82 5.14
CA THR A 103 -23.54 -5.18 5.55
C THR A 103 -23.01 -6.25 4.60
N THR A 104 -21.84 -6.01 4.02
CA THR A 104 -21.16 -7.07 3.23
C THR A 104 -20.58 -8.12 4.18
N PRO A 105 -20.76 -9.43 3.92
CA PRO A 105 -20.17 -10.45 4.79
C PRO A 105 -18.65 -10.41 4.75
N LYS A 106 -18.00 -10.98 5.76
CA LYS A 106 -16.55 -11.20 5.76
C LYS A 106 -16.18 -12.07 4.56
N LEU A 107 -15.44 -11.49 3.61
CA LEU A 107 -15.06 -12.15 2.36
C LEU A 107 -13.82 -13.01 2.53
N LEU A 108 -12.85 -12.53 3.31
CA LEU A 108 -11.57 -13.21 3.50
C LEU A 108 -11.03 -12.96 4.91
N THR A 109 -10.59 -14.00 5.59
CA THR A 109 -9.84 -13.89 6.84
C THR A 109 -8.34 -13.91 6.57
N LEU A 110 -7.61 -13.01 7.22
CA LEU A 110 -6.16 -12.90 7.11
C LEU A 110 -5.57 -13.41 8.43
N PRO A 111 -5.08 -14.66 8.47
CA PRO A 111 -4.83 -15.37 9.73
C PRO A 111 -3.65 -14.83 10.53
N ASN A 112 -2.72 -14.11 9.89
CA ASN A 112 -1.50 -13.63 10.53
C ASN A 112 -1.03 -12.28 9.96
N ALA A 113 -0.09 -11.63 10.66
CA ALA A 113 0.49 -10.35 10.26
C ALA A 113 1.05 -10.35 8.83
N LEU A 114 1.73 -11.43 8.43
CA LEU A 114 2.29 -11.56 7.07
C LEU A 114 1.20 -11.57 6.00
N SER A 115 0.06 -12.20 6.24
CA SER A 115 -1.07 -12.18 5.30
C SER A 115 -1.66 -10.78 5.16
N VAL A 116 -1.75 -10.01 6.25
CA VAL A 116 -2.22 -8.60 6.21
C VAL A 116 -1.22 -7.74 5.45
N ILE A 117 0.08 -7.86 5.72
CA ILE A 117 1.13 -7.15 4.98
C ILE A 117 1.08 -7.50 3.49
N GLY A 118 0.93 -8.79 3.17
CA GLY A 118 0.74 -9.29 1.81
C GLY A 118 -0.43 -8.62 1.11
N PHE A 119 -1.60 -8.64 1.74
CA PHE A 119 -2.81 -8.03 1.20
C PHE A 119 -2.65 -6.52 0.98
N VAL A 120 -2.18 -5.78 1.99
CA VAL A 120 -1.97 -4.33 1.91
C VAL A 120 -0.98 -4.00 0.79
N SER A 121 0.10 -4.77 0.65
CA SER A 121 1.10 -4.53 -0.40
C SER A 121 0.52 -4.69 -1.80
N VAL A 122 -0.22 -5.76 -2.06
CA VAL A 122 -0.79 -6.04 -3.39
C VAL A 122 -1.93 -5.09 -3.68
N PHE A 123 -2.85 -4.89 -2.73
CA PHE A 123 -4.03 -4.07 -2.91
C PHE A 123 -3.68 -2.59 -3.17
N SER A 124 -2.77 -2.02 -2.37
CA SER A 124 -2.32 -0.64 -2.56
C SER A 124 -1.64 -0.42 -3.92
N ASN A 125 -0.86 -1.39 -4.40
CA ASN A 125 -0.22 -1.32 -5.72
C ASN A 125 -1.24 -1.44 -6.85
N ILE A 126 -2.24 -2.34 -6.74
CA ILE A 126 -3.33 -2.46 -7.71
C ILE A 126 -4.09 -1.14 -7.82
N CYS A 127 -4.52 -0.57 -6.69
CA CYS A 127 -5.25 0.70 -6.66
C CYS A 127 -4.43 1.84 -7.28
N SER A 128 -3.14 1.92 -6.96
CA SER A 128 -2.24 2.93 -7.52
C SER A 128 -2.06 2.79 -9.03
N ILE A 129 -1.93 1.55 -9.53
CA ILE A 129 -1.81 1.27 -10.97
C ILE A 129 -3.11 1.65 -11.69
N ILE A 130 -4.28 1.26 -11.16
CA ILE A 130 -5.58 1.60 -11.75
C ILE A 130 -5.75 3.11 -11.84
N LEU A 131 -5.47 3.85 -10.76
CA LEU A 131 -5.58 5.31 -10.75
C LEU A 131 -4.62 5.97 -11.76
N GLN A 132 -3.40 5.45 -11.90
CA GLN A 132 -2.48 5.94 -12.94
C GLN A 132 -2.99 5.67 -14.35
N PHE A 133 -3.61 4.51 -14.61
CA PHE A 133 -4.22 4.22 -15.91
C PHE A 133 -5.39 5.16 -16.21
N LEU A 134 -6.27 5.38 -15.24
CA LEU A 134 -7.40 6.31 -15.38
C LEU A 134 -6.93 7.76 -15.60
N ASN A 135 -5.84 8.17 -14.97
CA ASN A 135 -5.30 9.52 -15.12
C ASN A 135 -4.60 9.73 -16.48
N LYS A 136 -4.03 8.67 -17.08
CA LYS A 136 -3.44 8.72 -18.43
C LYS A 136 -4.47 8.86 -19.55
N GLY A 137 -5.73 8.50 -19.31
CA GLY A 137 -6.81 8.68 -20.28
C GLY A 137 -7.39 10.10 -20.35
N LYS A 138 -6.82 11.06 -19.60
CA LYS A 138 -7.37 12.43 -19.45
C LYS A 138 -6.48 13.54 -20.05
N PHE A 139 -5.51 13.22 -20.89
CA PHE A 139 -4.74 14.20 -21.67
C PHE A 139 -4.40 13.66 -23.07
#